data_AF-A0AAU6CEE5-F1
#
_entry.id   AF-A0AAU6CEE5-F1
#
_cell.length_a   1.000
_cell.length_b   1.000
_cell.length_c   1.000
_cell.angle_alpha   90.00
_cell.angle_beta   90.00
_cell.angle_gamma   90.00
#
_symmetry.space_group_name_H-M   'P 1'
#
loop_
_entity.id
_entity.type
_entity.pdbx_description
1 polymer ?
#
loop_
_entity_poly.entity_id
_entity_poly.type
_entity_poly.pdbx_seq_one_letter_code
_entity_poly.pdbx_strand_id
1 'polypeptide(L)'
;MPPSTGRHPAPGGPGLPEITEDFRDLFLGRPGESAEHRTARLTAARDVLAELLEEGEHDDFVMQDALHAVRLGGAALLRGNRGAGAAS
;
A
#
# COMPACT_ATOMS: atom_id res chain seq x y z
N MET A 1 30.40 -38.39 26.39
CA MET A 1 29.44 -37.27 26.54
C MET A 1 29.81 -36.18 25.53
N PRO A 2 29.26 -36.19 24.30
CA PRO A 2 29.30 -35.01 23.44
C PRO A 2 28.20 -34.02 23.86
N PRO A 3 28.40 -32.69 23.80
CA PRO A 3 27.33 -31.75 24.07
C PRO A 3 26.31 -31.74 22.94
N SER A 4 25.05 -31.66 23.38
CA SER A 4 23.83 -31.60 22.61
C SER A 4 23.78 -30.45 21.61
N THR A 5 23.09 -30.72 20.51
CA THR A 5 22.53 -29.79 19.53
C THR A 5 22.13 -28.44 20.10
N GLY A 6 22.93 -27.42 19.83
CA GLY A 6 22.48 -26.03 19.74
C GLY A 6 22.04 -25.74 18.31
N ARG A 7 20.85 -26.21 17.92
CA ARG A 7 20.13 -25.57 16.81
C ARG A 7 19.87 -24.14 17.27
N HIS A 8 20.63 -23.21 16.72
CA HIS A 8 20.25 -21.80 16.73
C HIS A 8 19.47 -21.57 15.42
N PRO A 9 18.12 -21.60 15.41
CA PRO A 9 17.42 -20.86 14.39
C PRO A 9 17.68 -19.38 14.71
N ALA A 10 18.52 -18.72 13.91
CA ALA A 10 18.57 -17.27 13.92
C ALA A 10 17.15 -16.76 13.64
N PRO A 11 16.52 -16.01 14.56
CA PRO A 11 15.25 -15.37 14.26
C PRO A 11 15.54 -14.10 13.47
N GLY A 12 14.92 -14.00 12.29
CA GLY A 12 14.79 -12.73 11.56
C GLY A 12 16.06 -12.25 10.86
N GLY A 13 16.22 -12.63 9.59
CA GLY A 13 16.88 -11.72 8.66
C GLY A 13 16.11 -10.40 8.60
N PRO A 14 16.77 -9.26 8.36
CA PRO A 14 16.15 -7.94 8.42
C PRO A 14 15.13 -7.75 7.28
N GLY A 15 13.85 -7.96 7.62
CA GLY A 15 12.76 -7.00 7.40
C GLY A 15 12.57 -6.36 6.03
N LEU A 16 12.36 -7.12 4.95
CA LEU A 16 11.78 -6.58 3.70
C LEU A 16 10.86 -7.59 2.97
N PRO A 17 9.68 -7.94 3.54
CA PRO A 17 8.54 -8.18 2.66
C PRO A 17 7.18 -7.63 3.12
N GLU A 18 7.03 -6.99 4.29
CA GLU A 18 5.69 -6.52 4.70
C GLU A 18 5.26 -5.21 4.02
N ILE A 19 6.19 -4.27 3.80
CA ILE A 19 5.86 -2.94 3.25
C ILE A 19 5.34 -3.00 1.80
N THR A 20 5.80 -3.98 1.00
CA THR A 20 5.39 -4.10 -0.40
C THR A 20 4.04 -4.80 -0.57
N GLU A 21 3.69 -5.73 0.32
CA GLU A 21 2.36 -6.33 0.36
C GLU A 21 1.32 -5.31 0.81
N ASP A 22 1.62 -4.52 1.85
CA ASP A 22 0.76 -3.44 2.33
C ASP A 22 0.49 -2.38 1.25
N PHE A 23 1.51 -2.02 0.46
CA PHE A 23 1.34 -1.09 -0.65
C PHE A 23 0.35 -1.64 -1.69
N ARG A 24 0.54 -2.87 -2.16
CA ARG A 24 -0.34 -3.44 -3.20
C ARG A 24 -1.74 -3.67 -2.66
N ASP A 25 -1.87 -4.13 -1.41
CA ASP A 25 -3.14 -4.32 -0.71
C ASP A 25 -3.91 -3.01 -0.56
N LEU A 26 -3.22 -1.90 -0.31
CA LEU A 26 -3.83 -0.56 -0.25
C LEU A 26 -4.57 -0.22 -1.55
N PHE A 27 -3.99 -0.54 -2.71
CA PHE A 27 -4.61 -0.23 -4.00
C PHE A 27 -5.58 -1.32 -4.49
N LEU A 28 -5.24 -2.60 -4.34
CA LEU A 28 -6.07 -3.74 -4.79
C LEU A 28 -7.29 -3.97 -3.89
N GLY A 29 -7.11 -3.81 -2.58
CA GLY A 29 -8.08 -4.22 -1.57
C GLY A 29 -8.08 -5.71 -1.31
N ARG A 30 -8.81 -6.09 -0.25
CA ARG A 30 -8.89 -7.48 0.21
C ARG A 30 -10.24 -8.12 -0.19
N PRO A 31 -10.24 -9.39 -0.61
CA PRO A 31 -11.49 -10.12 -0.81
C PRO A 31 -12.34 -10.11 0.46
N GLY A 32 -13.61 -9.73 0.34
CA GLY A 32 -14.53 -9.69 1.48
C GLY A 32 -14.41 -8.45 2.38
N GLU A 33 -13.65 -7.41 1.98
CA GLU A 33 -13.65 -6.14 2.71
C GLU A 33 -15.06 -5.52 2.76
N SER A 34 -15.41 -4.90 3.90
CA SER A 34 -16.67 -4.17 4.03
C SER A 34 -16.65 -2.91 3.16
N ALA A 35 -17.83 -2.36 2.84
CA ALA A 35 -17.92 -1.12 2.09
C ALA A 35 -17.24 0.07 2.81
N GLU A 36 -17.30 0.08 4.14
CA GLU A 36 -16.63 1.08 4.99
C GLU A 36 -15.11 0.95 4.91
N HIS A 37 -14.58 -0.26 5.10
CA HIS A 37 -13.14 -0.52 4.96
C HIS A 37 -12.64 -0.22 3.57
N ARG A 38 -13.41 -0.58 2.54
CA ARG A 38 -13.10 -0.24 1.14
C ARG A 38 -13.02 1.26 0.93
N THR A 39 -13.94 2.03 1.51
CA THR A 39 -13.96 3.49 1.38
C THR A 39 -12.75 4.11 2.08
N ALA A 40 -12.49 3.72 3.33
CA ALA A 40 -11.33 4.18 4.08
C ALA A 40 -10.01 3.85 3.36
N ARG A 41 -9.88 2.63 2.85
CA ARG A 41 -8.74 2.19 2.05
C ARG A 41 -8.58 3.03 0.79
N LEU A 42 -9.65 3.25 0.03
CA LEU A 42 -9.58 4.05 -1.20
C LEU A 42 -9.25 5.52 -0.92
N THR A 43 -9.65 6.07 0.22
CA THR A 43 -9.21 7.40 0.67
C THR A 43 -7.71 7.41 0.93
N ALA A 44 -7.22 6.50 1.78
CA ALA A 44 -5.79 6.40 2.07
C ALA A 44 -4.95 6.13 0.80
N ALA A 45 -5.46 5.30 -0.12
CA ALA A 45 -4.79 5.03 -1.40
C ALA A 45 -4.70 6.27 -2.30
N ARG A 46 -5.67 7.19 -2.23
CA ARG A 46 -5.59 8.47 -2.95
C ARG A 46 -4.60 9.41 -2.32
N ASP A 47 -4.57 9.49 -0.99
CA ASP A 47 -3.63 10.35 -0.26
C ASP A 47 -2.20 9.92 -0.58
N VAL A 48 -1.90 8.62 -0.50
CA VAL A 48 -0.59 8.07 -0.88
C VAL A 48 -0.28 8.33 -2.36
N LEU A 49 -1.24 8.19 -3.27
CA LEU A 49 -0.99 8.52 -4.68
C LEU A 49 -0.66 10.01 -4.87
N ALA A 50 -1.32 10.91 -4.14
CA ALA A 50 -1.03 12.33 -4.22
C ALA A 50 0.40 12.63 -3.75
N GLU A 51 0.83 12.04 -2.65
CA GLU A 51 2.21 12.15 -2.14
C GLU A 51 3.22 11.61 -3.15
N LEU A 52 2.97 10.45 -3.75
CA LEU A 52 3.85 9.87 -4.77
C LEU A 52 3.94 10.74 -6.03
N LEU A 53 2.86 11.41 -6.41
CA LEU A 53 2.88 12.33 -7.56
C LEU A 53 3.67 13.59 -7.26
N GLU A 54 3.54 14.15 -6.05
CA GLU A 54 4.30 15.33 -5.60
C GLU A 54 5.79 15.03 -5.51
N GLU A 55 6.18 13.96 -4.83
CA GLU A 55 7.58 13.55 -4.70
C GLU A 55 8.17 13.09 -6.04
N GLY A 56 7.33 12.48 -6.89
CA GLY A 56 7.71 12.05 -8.24
C GLY A 56 8.06 13.19 -9.19
N GLU A 57 7.76 14.46 -8.85
CA GLU A 57 8.28 15.62 -9.61
C GLU A 57 9.80 15.77 -9.46
N HIS A 58 10.38 15.15 -8.43
CA HIS A 58 11.79 15.23 -8.09
C HIS A 58 12.52 13.89 -8.13
N ASP A 59 11.79 12.77 -8.14
CA ASP A 59 12.35 11.41 -8.21
C ASP A 59 11.62 10.51 -9.22
N ASP A 60 12.34 10.10 -10.27
CA ASP A 60 11.83 9.21 -11.33
C ASP A 60 11.42 7.83 -10.80
N PHE A 61 12.04 7.31 -9.74
CA PHE A 61 11.64 6.04 -9.13
C PHE A 61 10.29 6.17 -8.44
N VAL A 62 10.06 7.28 -7.74
CA VAL A 62 8.78 7.57 -7.07
C VAL A 62 7.67 7.80 -8.09
N MET A 63 8.00 8.44 -9.23
CA MET A 63 7.07 8.55 -10.36
C MET A 63 6.67 7.17 -10.92
N GLN A 64 7.60 6.19 -10.98
CA GLN A 64 7.26 4.83 -11.37
C GLN A 64 6.32 4.15 -10.37
N ASP A 65 6.50 4.38 -9.07
CA ASP A 65 5.60 3.88 -8.04
C ASP A 65 4.20 4.50 -8.14
N ALA A 66 4.11 5.80 -8.43
CA ALA A 66 2.83 6.48 -8.69
C ALA A 66 2.08 5.85 -9.88
N LEU A 67 2.78 5.61 -11.00
CA LEU A 67 2.22 4.96 -12.18
C LEU A 67 1.77 3.52 -11.88
N HIS A 68 2.54 2.81 -11.06
CA HIS A 68 2.21 1.46 -10.62
C HIS A 68 0.95 1.44 -9.72
N ALA A 69 0.85 2.39 -8.77
CA ALA A 69 -0.33 2.58 -7.92
C ALA A 69 -1.60 2.86 -8.73
N VAL A 70 -1.52 3.71 -9.77
CA VAL A 70 -2.65 3.97 -10.69
C VAL A 70 -3.08 2.69 -11.41
N ARG A 71 -2.12 1.87 -11.86
CA ARG A 71 -2.42 0.59 -12.53
C ARG A 71 -3.09 -0.40 -11.58
N LEU A 72 -2.71 -0.43 -10.31
CA LEU A 72 -3.29 -1.31 -9.30
C LEU A 72 -4.70 -0.86 -8.88
N GLY A 73 -4.89 0.43 -8.58
CA GLY A 73 -6.15 0.97 -8.10
C GLY A 73 -7.24 1.12 -9.18
N GLY A 74 -6.82 1.26 -10.44
CA GLY A 74 -7.68 1.34 -11.61
C GLY A 74 -8.83 2.34 -11.47
N ALA A 75 -9.99 1.99 -12.01
CA ALA A 75 -11.16 2.87 -12.00
C ALA A 75 -11.77 3.07 -10.58
N ALA A 76 -11.41 2.27 -9.58
CA ALA A 76 -11.89 2.47 -8.21
C ALA A 76 -11.23 3.69 -7.56
N LEU A 77 -9.94 3.91 -7.85
CA LEU A 77 -9.20 5.06 -7.36
C LEU A 77 -9.78 6.37 -7.94
N LEU A 78 -10.11 6.38 -9.23
CA LEU A 78 -10.54 7.57 -9.97
C LEU A 78 -12.02 7.95 -9.75
N ARG A 79 -12.86 7.04 -9.22
CA ARG A 79 -14.32 7.26 -9.13
C ARG A 79 -14.82 8.03 -7.91
N GLY A 80 -14.01 8.27 -6.89
CA GLY A 80 -14.50 8.81 -5.60
C GLY A 80 -14.52 10.32 -5.44
N ASN A 81 -14.21 11.11 -6.47
CA ASN A 81 -14.27 12.58 -6.38
C ASN A 81 -15.68 13.19 -6.34
N ARG A 82 -16.75 12.40 -6.19
CA ARG A 82 -18.14 12.91 -6.08
C ARG A 82 -18.71 13.00 -4.65
N GLY A 83 -17.93 12.67 -3.62
CA GLY A 83 -18.42 12.61 -2.24
C GLY A 83 -17.88 13.66 -1.26
N ALA A 84 -16.74 14.29 -1.51
CA ALA A 84 -16.04 15.13 -0.53
C ALA A 84 -16.38 16.63 -0.66
N GLY A 85 -17.66 16.97 -0.79
CA GLY A 85 -18.11 18.35 -1.01
C GLY A 85 -19.48 18.70 -0.41
N ALA A 86 -19.94 17.99 0.62
CA ALA A 86 -21.21 18.30 1.29
C ALA A 86 -21.08 18.15 2.81
N ALA A 87 -20.37 19.09 3.42
CA ALA A 87 -20.60 19.50 4.80
C ALA A 87 -20.11 20.95 4.95
N SER A 88 -21.04 21.89 4.79
CA SER A 88 -20.95 23.27 5.29
C SER A 88 -21.98 23.43 6.40
#